data_AF-A0A7H8PPP8-F1
#
_entry.id   AF-A0A7H8PPP8-F1
#
_cell.length_a   1.000
_cell.length_b   1.000
_cell.length_c   1.000
_cell.angle_alpha   90.00
_cell.angle_beta   90.00
_cell.angle_gamma   90.00
#
_symmetry.space_group_name_H-M   'P 1'
#
loop_
_entity.id
_entity.type
_entity.pdbx_description
1 polymer ?
#
loop_
_entity_poly.entity_id
_entity_poly.type
_entity_poly.pdbx_seq_one_letter_code
_entity_poly.pdbx_strand_id
1 'polypeptide(L)'
;MRENNFVFADLSTYEITTSIQFYSHIFDWEYQDSGGDYFIATYNNQETSGLYETPKKFREMNMPSFWMSYIEVTNLEETVQIAKESGGIIELVDLTNEIGKIALIRDPLGAGFTIYEGDQLNSRTTSHPNTLVWNELFISDLSKVIPFYEKIFNWRILPSKEGRAVITNSKNEEIAAIQEAPTSQKGKYEYWGVFFAVENIEKTKKKVLDNGGHLLYEGFHFTALSDSFGAFFQIVAITSKSSPVAKSKTTLFPWKAISGIFLILASILLEWYWVWSLFFVLWIVFDIRSGKTHLFETVSKKDTPIVYWSIILLWAGLSLIAIYYPLKR
;
A
#
# COMPACT_ATOMS: atom_id res chain seq x y z
N MET A 1 -2.43 -19.25 22.71
CA MET A 1 -3.49 -18.73 21.81
C MET A 1 -2.82 -18.27 20.54
N ARG A 2 -3.43 -18.47 19.37
CA ARG A 2 -2.89 -17.95 18.11
C ARG A 2 -2.95 -16.41 18.13
N GLU A 3 -2.04 -15.78 17.40
CA GLU A 3 -1.91 -14.32 17.37
C GLU A 3 -2.81 -13.67 16.31
N ASN A 4 -3.58 -14.48 15.60
CA ASN A 4 -4.44 -14.10 14.48
C ASN A 4 -3.65 -13.41 13.37
N ASN A 5 -2.54 -14.01 12.95
CA ASN A 5 -1.65 -13.46 11.93
C ASN A 5 -2.11 -13.85 10.51
N PHE A 6 -1.67 -13.10 9.50
CA PHE A 6 -1.72 -13.57 8.12
C PHE A 6 -0.73 -14.72 7.94
N VAL A 7 -1.18 -15.82 7.34
CA VAL A 7 -0.38 -17.05 7.20
C VAL A 7 -0.19 -17.51 5.76
N PHE A 8 -1.09 -17.14 4.86
CA PHE A 8 -1.10 -17.68 3.50
C PHE A 8 -1.85 -16.74 2.54
N ALA A 9 -1.65 -16.96 1.24
CA ALA A 9 -2.50 -16.42 0.20
C ALA A 9 -2.61 -17.41 -0.95
N ASP A 10 -3.76 -17.42 -1.61
CA ASP A 10 -3.94 -18.18 -2.84
C ASP A 10 -4.54 -17.31 -3.95
N LEU A 11 -4.31 -17.74 -5.19
CA LEU A 11 -4.86 -17.13 -6.38
C LEU A 11 -6.08 -17.89 -6.85
N SER A 12 -7.22 -17.21 -6.90
CA SER A 12 -8.39 -17.65 -7.65
C SER A 12 -8.26 -17.17 -9.10
N THR A 13 -8.21 -18.10 -10.06
CA THR A 13 -7.99 -17.75 -11.48
C THR A 13 -8.93 -18.44 -12.45
N TYR A 14 -9.22 -17.80 -13.58
CA TYR A 14 -10.02 -18.36 -14.66
C TYR A 14 -9.25 -19.39 -15.50
N GLU A 15 -7.93 -19.23 -15.60
CA GLU A 15 -7.06 -20.00 -16.48
C GLU A 15 -5.81 -20.44 -15.70
N ILE A 16 -5.85 -21.67 -15.18
CA ILE A 16 -4.78 -22.25 -14.34
C ILE A 16 -3.45 -22.24 -15.09
N THR A 17 -3.39 -22.82 -16.29
CA THR A 17 -2.14 -22.99 -17.05
C THR A 17 -1.46 -21.65 -17.36
N THR A 18 -2.23 -20.65 -17.80
CA THR A 18 -1.70 -19.32 -18.11
C THR A 18 -1.23 -18.61 -16.85
N SER A 19 -1.94 -18.76 -15.74
CA SER A 19 -1.54 -18.17 -14.46
C SER A 19 -0.26 -18.80 -13.92
N ILE A 20 -0.15 -20.14 -13.97
CA ILE A 20 1.09 -20.86 -13.62
C ILE A 20 2.26 -20.32 -14.44
N GLN A 21 2.12 -20.23 -15.77
CA GLN A 21 3.18 -19.70 -16.64
C GLN A 21 3.57 -18.27 -16.29
N PHE A 22 2.59 -17.40 -16.03
CA PHE A 22 2.80 -16.00 -15.67
C PHE A 22 3.60 -15.87 -14.37
N TYR A 23 3.12 -16.46 -13.28
CA TYR A 23 3.75 -16.34 -11.96
C TYR A 23 5.07 -17.11 -11.87
N SER A 24 5.21 -18.25 -12.56
CA SER A 24 6.51 -18.92 -12.71
C SER A 24 7.55 -18.03 -13.39
N HIS A 25 7.18 -17.25 -14.41
CA HIS A 25 8.14 -16.37 -15.09
C HIS A 25 8.55 -15.13 -14.25
N ILE A 26 7.61 -14.62 -13.44
CA ILE A 26 7.81 -13.41 -12.66
C ILE A 26 8.61 -13.70 -11.38
N PHE A 27 8.18 -14.71 -10.63
CA PHE A 27 8.68 -15.03 -9.30
C PHE A 27 9.54 -16.30 -9.25
N ASP A 28 9.80 -16.92 -10.39
CA ASP A 28 10.55 -18.18 -10.48
C ASP A 28 9.91 -19.29 -9.62
N TRP A 29 8.58 -19.30 -9.56
CA TRP A 29 7.80 -20.29 -8.81
C TRP A 29 7.69 -21.61 -9.55
N GLU A 30 7.79 -22.69 -8.80
CA GLU A 30 7.46 -24.05 -9.24
C GLU A 30 6.11 -24.45 -8.64
N TYR A 31 5.32 -25.20 -9.40
CA TYR A 31 3.97 -25.61 -8.98
C TYR A 31 3.88 -27.12 -8.82
N GLN A 32 3.27 -27.55 -7.72
CA GLN A 32 2.96 -28.95 -7.44
C GLN A 32 1.45 -29.10 -7.30
N ASP A 33 0.89 -30.10 -8.00
CA ASP A 33 -0.52 -30.47 -7.86
C ASP A 33 -0.72 -31.14 -6.50
N SER A 34 -1.59 -30.55 -5.68
CA SER A 34 -1.94 -31.04 -4.34
C SER A 34 -3.23 -31.87 -4.35
N GLY A 35 -3.79 -32.16 -5.52
CA GLY A 35 -5.09 -32.79 -5.70
C GLY A 35 -6.25 -31.79 -5.67
N GLY A 36 -7.40 -32.20 -6.21
CA GLY A 36 -8.64 -31.41 -6.18
C GLY A 36 -8.57 -30.08 -6.95
N ASP A 37 -7.77 -30.02 -8.03
CA ASP A 37 -7.52 -28.83 -8.84
C ASP A 37 -6.88 -27.66 -8.06
N TYR A 38 -6.14 -28.00 -6.99
CA TYR A 38 -5.41 -27.05 -6.17
C TYR A 38 -3.89 -27.24 -6.34
N PHE A 39 -3.19 -26.15 -6.62
CA PHE A 39 -1.76 -26.14 -6.88
C PHE A 39 -1.03 -25.34 -5.82
N ILE A 40 0.06 -25.88 -5.29
CA ILE A 40 0.95 -25.18 -4.37
C ILE A 40 2.12 -24.62 -5.16
N ALA A 41 2.31 -23.31 -5.06
CA ALA A 41 3.50 -22.63 -5.55
C ALA A 41 4.61 -22.74 -4.50
N THR A 42 5.83 -22.99 -4.97
CA THR A 42 7.04 -23.01 -4.15
C THR A 42 8.14 -22.16 -4.79
N TYR A 43 9.00 -21.57 -3.97
CA TYR A 43 10.23 -20.90 -4.39
C TYR A 43 11.37 -21.43 -3.53
N ASN A 44 12.43 -21.96 -4.14
CA ASN A 44 13.54 -22.62 -3.44
C ASN A 44 13.08 -23.69 -2.42
N ASN A 45 12.12 -24.53 -2.81
CA ASN A 45 11.48 -25.56 -1.96
C ASN A 45 10.71 -25.03 -0.73
N GLN A 46 10.45 -23.71 -0.65
CA GLN A 46 9.56 -23.15 0.34
C GLN A 46 8.21 -22.82 -0.30
N GLU A 47 7.13 -23.30 0.30
CA GLU A 47 5.77 -22.93 -0.09
C GLU A 47 5.57 -21.42 0.04
N THR A 48 4.95 -20.81 -0.96
CA THR A 48 4.69 -19.36 -1.01
C THR A 48 3.20 -19.05 -1.10
N SER A 49 2.47 -19.79 -1.92
CA SER A 49 1.04 -19.53 -2.15
C SER A 49 0.31 -20.72 -2.75
N GLY A 50 -1.01 -20.67 -2.76
CA GLY A 50 -1.87 -21.59 -3.51
C GLY A 50 -2.35 -21.00 -4.82
N LEU A 51 -2.91 -21.84 -5.68
CA LEU A 51 -3.59 -21.47 -6.91
C LEU A 51 -4.70 -22.47 -7.19
N TYR A 52 -5.87 -21.97 -7.53
CA TYR A 52 -7.04 -22.81 -7.82
C TYR A 52 -7.96 -22.14 -8.85
N GLU A 53 -8.83 -22.95 -9.43
CA GLU A 53 -9.82 -22.46 -10.38
C GLU A 53 -10.88 -21.57 -9.70
N THR A 54 -11.23 -20.45 -10.33
CA THR A 54 -12.30 -19.57 -9.83
C THR A 54 -13.61 -20.34 -9.68
N PRO A 55 -14.18 -20.41 -8.46
CA PRO A 55 -15.43 -21.11 -8.21
C PRO A 55 -16.57 -20.58 -9.08
N LYS A 56 -17.46 -21.49 -9.49
CA LYS A 56 -18.58 -21.19 -10.39
C LYS A 56 -19.39 -19.94 -9.98
N LYS A 57 -19.65 -19.78 -8.68
CA LYS A 57 -20.37 -18.62 -8.11
C LYS A 57 -19.69 -17.29 -8.47
N PHE A 58 -18.37 -17.20 -8.36
CA PHE A 58 -17.63 -15.97 -8.68
C PHE A 58 -17.50 -15.74 -10.18
N ARG A 59 -17.43 -16.83 -10.98
CA ARG A 59 -17.53 -16.75 -12.44
C ARG A 59 -18.87 -16.17 -12.90
N GLU A 60 -19.98 -16.67 -12.36
CA GLU A 60 -21.32 -16.18 -12.67
C GLU A 60 -21.52 -14.70 -12.29
N MET A 61 -20.78 -14.21 -11.29
CA MET A 61 -20.74 -12.80 -10.88
C MET A 61 -19.77 -11.93 -11.71
N ASN A 62 -19.06 -12.51 -12.69
CA ASN A 62 -18.00 -11.83 -13.46
C ASN A 62 -16.97 -11.14 -12.55
N MET A 63 -16.60 -11.76 -11.43
CA MET A 63 -15.48 -11.27 -10.62
C MET A 63 -14.17 -11.45 -11.39
N PRO A 64 -13.21 -10.51 -11.38
CA PRO A 64 -11.88 -10.76 -11.93
C PRO A 64 -11.18 -11.89 -11.15
N SER A 65 -10.10 -12.44 -11.70
CA SER A 65 -9.18 -13.24 -10.88
C SER A 65 -8.73 -12.41 -9.67
N PHE A 66 -8.45 -13.03 -8.54
CA PHE A 66 -8.05 -12.31 -7.33
C PHE A 66 -7.17 -13.15 -6.41
N TRP A 67 -6.32 -12.45 -5.66
CA TRP A 67 -5.58 -13.01 -4.53
C TRP A 67 -6.44 -12.96 -3.27
N MET A 68 -6.54 -14.07 -2.54
CA MET A 68 -7.24 -14.13 -1.25
C MET A 68 -6.22 -14.27 -0.12
N SER A 69 -6.39 -13.45 0.93
CA SER A 69 -5.53 -13.49 2.11
C SER A 69 -6.13 -14.40 3.19
N TYR A 70 -5.27 -15.17 3.86
CA TYR A 70 -5.66 -16.08 4.94
C TYR A 70 -5.14 -15.59 6.29
N ILE A 71 -6.03 -15.51 7.28
CA ILE A 71 -5.73 -15.13 8.66
C ILE A 71 -6.00 -16.34 9.54
N GLU A 72 -5.00 -16.78 10.30
CA GLU A 72 -5.21 -17.88 11.23
C GLU A 72 -6.11 -17.47 12.40
N VAL A 73 -6.88 -18.40 12.93
CA VAL A 73 -7.73 -18.18 14.12
C VAL A 73 -7.69 -19.41 15.02
N THR A 74 -7.90 -19.19 16.32
CA THR A 74 -7.94 -20.30 17.29
C THR A 74 -9.25 -21.09 17.22
N ASN A 75 -10.37 -20.40 16.96
CA ASN A 75 -11.70 -21.01 16.85
C ASN A 75 -12.46 -20.35 15.72
N LEU A 76 -12.62 -21.07 14.62
CA LEU A 76 -13.24 -20.58 13.40
C LEU A 76 -14.73 -20.29 13.60
N GLU A 77 -15.48 -21.20 14.21
CA GLU A 77 -16.93 -21.06 14.37
C GLU A 77 -17.28 -19.86 15.25
N GLU A 78 -16.52 -19.66 16.34
CA GLU A 78 -16.65 -18.48 17.21
C GLU A 78 -16.31 -17.19 16.46
N THR A 79 -15.21 -17.18 15.70
CA THR A 79 -14.83 -16.00 14.90
C THR A 79 -15.87 -15.67 13.84
N VAL A 80 -16.44 -16.68 13.17
CA VAL A 80 -17.55 -16.52 12.22
C VAL A 80 -18.76 -15.87 12.89
N GLN A 81 -19.10 -16.32 14.11
CA GLN A 81 -20.24 -15.76 14.84
C GLN A 81 -20.01 -14.29 15.20
N ILE A 82 -18.83 -13.95 15.73
CA ILE A 82 -18.45 -12.56 16.05
C ILE A 82 -18.44 -11.70 14.78
N ALA A 83 -17.97 -12.23 13.65
CA ALA A 83 -17.95 -11.51 12.38
C ALA A 83 -19.37 -11.18 11.90
N LYS A 84 -20.31 -12.15 11.96
CA LYS A 84 -21.73 -11.92 11.62
C LYS A 84 -22.33 -10.80 12.49
N GLU A 85 -22.13 -10.88 13.81
CA GLU A 85 -22.63 -9.89 14.76
C GLU A 85 -22.00 -8.50 14.59
N SER A 86 -20.85 -8.42 13.93
CA SER A 86 -20.11 -7.18 13.70
C SER A 86 -20.32 -6.61 12.30
N GLY A 87 -21.27 -7.15 11.53
CA GLY A 87 -21.65 -6.65 10.21
C GLY A 87 -20.88 -7.27 9.04
N GLY A 88 -20.10 -8.33 9.28
CA GLY A 88 -19.45 -9.10 8.22
C GLY A 88 -20.43 -10.01 7.49
N ILE A 89 -20.15 -10.28 6.21
CA ILE A 89 -20.92 -11.20 5.38
C ILE A 89 -20.14 -12.50 5.22
N ILE A 90 -20.75 -13.62 5.61
CA ILE A 90 -20.13 -14.94 5.49
C ILE A 90 -20.50 -15.54 4.14
N GLU A 91 -19.50 -15.67 3.27
CA GLU A 91 -19.67 -16.17 1.91
C GLU A 91 -19.58 -17.69 1.82
N LEU A 92 -18.73 -18.29 2.66
CA LEU A 92 -18.47 -19.72 2.71
C LEU A 92 -18.02 -20.10 4.12
N VAL A 93 -18.42 -21.29 4.58
CA VAL A 93 -17.82 -21.99 5.72
C VAL A 93 -17.59 -23.43 5.30
N ASP A 94 -16.36 -23.91 5.44
CA ASP A 94 -15.99 -25.30 5.21
C ASP A 94 -15.23 -25.83 6.42
N LEU A 95 -15.86 -26.76 7.13
CA LEU A 95 -15.33 -27.40 8.33
C LEU A 95 -14.69 -28.77 8.04
N THR A 96 -14.76 -29.22 6.79
CA THR A 96 -14.40 -30.59 6.36
C THR A 96 -13.15 -30.65 5.50
N ASN A 97 -12.52 -29.51 5.26
CA ASN A 97 -11.33 -29.42 4.42
C ASN A 97 -10.11 -30.07 5.10
N GLU A 98 -9.35 -30.85 4.33
CA GLU A 98 -8.19 -31.61 4.78
C GLU A 98 -7.05 -30.73 5.29
N ILE A 99 -6.89 -29.53 4.74
CA ILE A 99 -5.85 -28.58 5.18
C ILE A 99 -6.22 -27.87 6.48
N GLY A 100 -7.47 -27.95 6.93
CA GLY A 100 -8.02 -27.27 8.10
C GLY A 100 -9.32 -26.54 7.79
N LYS A 101 -10.01 -26.04 8.81
CA LYS A 101 -11.31 -25.36 8.62
C LYS A 101 -11.09 -23.98 8.02
N ILE A 102 -11.94 -23.57 7.08
CA ILE A 102 -11.88 -22.24 6.45
C ILE A 102 -13.25 -21.55 6.43
N ALA A 103 -13.25 -20.22 6.45
CA ALA A 103 -14.43 -19.41 6.18
C ALA A 103 -14.06 -18.15 5.44
N LEU A 104 -14.76 -17.89 4.33
CA LEU A 104 -14.61 -16.67 3.55
C LEU A 104 -15.58 -15.61 4.07
N ILE A 105 -15.02 -14.45 4.43
CA ILE A 105 -15.74 -13.35 5.06
C ILE A 105 -15.50 -12.08 4.25
N ARG A 106 -16.55 -11.28 4.04
CA ARG A 106 -16.42 -9.88 3.64
C ARG A 106 -16.60 -8.97 4.84
N ASP A 107 -15.74 -7.96 4.95
CA ASP A 107 -15.87 -6.90 5.95
C ASP A 107 -17.06 -5.95 5.62
N PRO A 108 -17.37 -4.98 6.50
CA PRO A 108 -18.48 -4.04 6.28
C PRO A 108 -18.36 -3.16 5.04
N LEU A 109 -17.16 -3.00 4.46
CA LEU A 109 -16.93 -2.29 3.20
C LEU A 109 -16.93 -3.22 1.98
N GLY A 110 -16.86 -4.53 2.18
CA GLY A 110 -16.90 -5.56 1.15
C GLY A 110 -15.54 -6.19 0.84
N ALA A 111 -14.48 -5.89 1.59
CA ALA A 111 -13.18 -6.53 1.40
C ALA A 111 -13.21 -7.99 1.87
N GLY A 112 -12.88 -8.91 0.96
CA GLY A 112 -12.83 -10.34 1.24
C GLY A 112 -11.53 -10.78 1.92
N PHE A 113 -11.65 -11.71 2.87
CA PHE A 113 -10.54 -12.45 3.48
C PHE A 113 -11.01 -13.82 3.96
N THR A 114 -10.11 -14.78 4.04
CA THR A 114 -10.40 -16.12 4.59
C THR A 114 -9.82 -16.22 5.99
N ILE A 115 -10.61 -16.74 6.94
CA ILE A 115 -10.08 -17.20 8.23
C ILE A 115 -9.81 -18.70 8.18
N TYR A 116 -8.78 -19.14 8.88
CA TYR A 116 -8.27 -20.51 8.84
C TYR A 116 -7.97 -21.05 10.24
N GLU A 117 -8.47 -22.25 10.54
CA GLU A 117 -8.12 -23.01 11.76
C GLU A 117 -7.46 -24.33 11.34
N GLY A 118 -6.13 -24.38 11.45
CA GLY A 118 -5.31 -25.55 11.12
C GLY A 118 -3.81 -25.26 11.18
N ASP A 119 -2.97 -26.28 11.01
CA ASP A 119 -1.52 -26.17 11.23
C ASP A 119 -0.68 -26.31 9.94
N GLN A 120 -1.33 -26.46 8.78
CA GLN A 120 -0.64 -26.73 7.51
C GLN A 120 -0.24 -25.44 6.77
N LEU A 121 -1.08 -24.40 6.80
CA LEU A 121 -0.80 -23.16 6.07
C LEU A 121 0.07 -22.21 6.90
N ASN A 122 1.30 -21.95 6.45
CA ASN A 122 2.19 -20.94 7.04
C ASN A 122 3.32 -20.52 6.08
N SER A 123 2.95 -20.06 4.88
CA SER A 123 3.91 -19.68 3.84
C SER A 123 4.45 -18.25 3.98
N ARG A 124 3.76 -17.39 4.74
CA ARG A 124 4.16 -15.99 4.90
C ARG A 124 5.50 -15.89 5.63
N THR A 125 6.43 -15.16 5.04
CA THR A 125 7.77 -14.92 5.59
C THR A 125 8.08 -13.41 5.64
N THR A 126 9.24 -13.03 6.16
CA THR A 126 9.68 -11.62 6.19
C THR A 126 11.03 -11.41 5.51
N SER A 127 11.64 -12.47 4.97
CA SER A 127 13.07 -12.46 4.69
C SER A 127 13.48 -13.11 3.37
N HIS A 128 12.55 -13.62 2.55
CA HIS A 128 12.89 -14.34 1.32
C HIS A 128 12.32 -13.62 0.10
N PRO A 129 13.08 -13.49 -1.00
CA PRO A 129 12.55 -12.89 -2.21
C PRO A 129 11.53 -13.82 -2.83
N ASN A 130 10.68 -13.27 -3.70
CA ASN A 130 9.64 -13.99 -4.43
C ASN A 130 8.66 -14.74 -3.52
N THR A 131 8.45 -14.26 -2.29
CA THR A 131 7.50 -14.87 -1.34
C THR A 131 6.55 -13.83 -0.80
N LEU A 132 5.40 -14.30 -0.27
CA LEU A 132 4.43 -13.45 0.43
C LEU A 132 5.06 -12.89 1.71
N VAL A 133 5.15 -11.56 1.81
CA VAL A 133 5.76 -10.88 2.97
C VAL A 133 4.85 -9.93 3.72
N TRP A 134 3.82 -9.38 3.07
CA TRP A 134 2.96 -8.38 3.70
C TRP A 134 1.53 -8.43 3.16
N ASN A 135 0.61 -7.96 4.00
CA ASN A 135 -0.78 -7.79 3.64
C ASN A 135 -1.21 -6.37 4.03
N GLU A 136 -1.90 -5.69 3.14
CA GLU A 136 -2.41 -4.35 3.39
C GLU A 136 -3.84 -4.21 2.87
N LEU A 137 -4.72 -3.72 3.72
CA LEU A 137 -6.12 -3.49 3.37
C LEU A 137 -6.26 -2.12 2.70
N PHE A 138 -6.68 -2.11 1.43
CA PHE A 138 -6.98 -0.89 0.69
C PHE A 138 -8.49 -0.63 0.73
N ILE A 139 -8.88 0.47 1.38
CA ILE A 139 -10.27 0.81 1.63
C ILE A 139 -10.61 2.28 1.35
N SER A 140 -11.90 2.61 1.35
CA SER A 140 -12.40 3.98 1.24
C SER A 140 -12.55 4.74 2.56
N ASP A 141 -12.67 4.04 3.70
CA ASP A 141 -12.96 4.64 5.01
C ASP A 141 -12.53 3.72 6.18
N LEU A 142 -11.43 4.04 6.85
CA LEU A 142 -10.89 3.29 7.98
C LEU A 142 -11.89 3.17 9.13
N SER A 143 -12.68 4.21 9.37
CA SER A 143 -13.56 4.27 10.55
C SER A 143 -14.63 3.17 10.54
N LYS A 144 -14.97 2.66 9.35
CA LYS A 144 -15.99 1.61 9.16
C LYS A 144 -15.47 0.19 9.39
N VAL A 145 -14.16 -0.02 9.31
CA VAL A 145 -13.58 -1.38 9.42
C VAL A 145 -12.78 -1.59 10.70
N ILE A 146 -12.26 -0.52 11.33
CA ILE A 146 -11.49 -0.64 12.57
C ILE A 146 -12.27 -1.41 13.64
N PRO A 147 -13.51 -1.02 14.01
CA PRO A 147 -14.24 -1.73 15.06
C PRO A 147 -14.52 -3.20 14.71
N PHE A 148 -14.68 -3.50 13.42
CA PHE A 148 -14.89 -4.86 12.93
C PHE A 148 -13.64 -5.72 13.16
N TYR A 149 -12.48 -5.29 12.64
CA TYR A 149 -11.23 -6.05 12.75
C TYR A 149 -10.70 -6.17 14.18
N GLU A 150 -10.81 -5.11 14.99
CA GLU A 150 -10.45 -5.17 16.42
C GLU A 150 -11.32 -6.20 17.16
N LYS A 151 -12.62 -6.27 16.85
CA LYS A 151 -13.53 -7.18 17.53
C LYS A 151 -13.34 -8.65 17.12
N ILE A 152 -13.11 -8.94 15.85
CA ILE A 152 -12.97 -10.34 15.37
C ILE A 152 -11.59 -10.94 15.67
N PHE A 153 -10.52 -10.14 15.67
CA PHE A 153 -9.15 -10.65 15.81
C PHE A 153 -8.44 -10.20 17.07
N ASN A 154 -9.05 -9.32 17.87
CA ASN A 154 -8.37 -8.67 19.00
C ASN A 154 -7.06 -7.97 18.58
N TRP A 155 -7.03 -7.49 17.34
CA TRP A 155 -5.93 -6.66 16.85
C TRP A 155 -5.98 -5.29 17.50
N ARG A 156 -4.82 -4.66 17.60
CA ARG A 156 -4.74 -3.22 17.87
C ARG A 156 -4.47 -2.50 16.56
N ILE A 157 -5.34 -1.58 16.18
CA ILE A 157 -5.19 -0.80 14.96
C ILE A 157 -4.82 0.62 15.36
N LEU A 158 -3.65 1.07 14.91
CA LEU A 158 -3.06 2.35 15.29
C LEU A 158 -3.09 3.30 14.09
N PRO A 159 -4.05 4.25 14.03
CA PRO A 159 -4.07 5.27 12.99
C PRO A 159 -2.78 6.11 13.01
N SER A 160 -2.31 6.42 11.81
CA SER A 160 -1.13 7.23 11.55
C SER A 160 -1.51 8.36 10.57
N LYS A 161 -0.51 9.08 10.06
CA LYS A 161 -0.76 10.18 9.12
C LYS A 161 -1.27 9.63 7.77
N GLU A 162 -1.90 10.49 6.97
CA GLU A 162 -2.24 10.21 5.57
C GLU A 162 -3.20 9.02 5.36
N GLY A 163 -4.15 8.82 6.27
CA GLY A 163 -5.18 7.78 6.13
C GLY A 163 -4.64 6.35 6.27
N ARG A 164 -3.44 6.18 6.82
CA ARG A 164 -2.85 4.86 7.07
C ARG A 164 -3.04 4.45 8.52
N ALA A 165 -3.33 3.19 8.80
CA ALA A 165 -3.22 2.59 10.13
C ALA A 165 -2.34 1.34 10.13
N VAL A 166 -1.58 1.14 11.20
CA VAL A 166 -0.77 -0.08 11.39
C VAL A 166 -1.54 -1.05 12.27
N ILE A 167 -1.50 -2.34 11.93
CA ILE A 167 -2.14 -3.41 12.69
C ILE A 167 -1.06 -4.15 13.46
N THR A 168 -1.26 -4.29 14.77
CA THR A 168 -0.41 -5.11 15.63
C THR A 168 -1.18 -6.25 16.27
N ASN A 169 -0.54 -7.41 16.40
CA ASN A 169 -1.08 -8.56 17.12
C ASN A 169 -0.98 -8.38 18.65
N SER A 170 -1.36 -9.41 19.41
CA SER A 170 -1.37 -9.34 20.89
C SER A 170 0.03 -9.20 21.51
N LYS A 171 1.09 -9.52 20.76
CA LYS A 171 2.50 -9.32 21.13
C LYS A 171 3.04 -7.94 20.76
N ASN A 172 2.22 -7.05 20.20
CA ASN A 172 2.62 -5.75 19.65
C ASN A 172 3.57 -5.86 18.45
N GLU A 173 3.55 -6.98 17.73
CA GLU A 173 4.28 -7.12 16.46
C GLU A 173 3.42 -6.53 15.34
N GLU A 174 4.05 -5.79 14.42
CA GLU A 174 3.36 -5.27 13.23
C GLU A 174 3.13 -6.39 12.23
N ILE A 175 1.86 -6.63 11.88
CA ILE A 175 1.48 -7.79 11.07
C ILE A 175 0.84 -7.41 9.74
N ALA A 176 0.27 -6.20 9.64
CA ALA A 176 -0.40 -5.70 8.46
C ALA A 176 -0.61 -4.18 8.58
N ALA A 177 -1.17 -3.58 7.55
CA ALA A 177 -1.61 -2.19 7.58
C ALA A 177 -2.97 -2.02 6.89
N ILE A 178 -3.58 -0.85 7.09
CA ILE A 178 -4.77 -0.39 6.39
C ILE A 178 -4.43 0.95 5.74
N GLN A 179 -4.83 1.13 4.50
CA GLN A 179 -4.67 2.38 3.75
C GLN A 179 -6.03 2.82 3.20
N GLU A 180 -6.47 3.99 3.63
CA GLU A 180 -7.48 4.77 2.93
C GLU A 180 -6.89 5.19 1.58
N ALA A 181 -7.37 4.61 0.49
CA ALA A 181 -6.86 4.84 -0.85
C ALA A 181 -7.97 5.34 -1.78
N PRO A 182 -7.69 6.35 -2.62
CA PRO A 182 -8.66 6.80 -3.62
C PRO A 182 -8.91 5.72 -4.66
N THR A 183 -10.05 5.80 -5.35
CA THR A 183 -10.42 4.88 -6.45
C THR A 183 -9.35 4.82 -7.55
N SER A 184 -8.58 5.89 -7.76
CA SER A 184 -7.46 5.90 -8.70
C SER A 184 -6.31 4.95 -8.34
N GLN A 185 -6.21 4.53 -7.07
CA GLN A 185 -5.16 3.64 -6.58
C GLN A 185 -5.68 2.22 -6.34
N LYS A 186 -6.80 2.08 -5.62
CA LYS A 186 -7.37 0.76 -5.28
C LYS A 186 -8.34 0.22 -6.34
N GLY A 187 -8.66 1.03 -7.35
CA GLY A 187 -9.73 0.71 -8.29
C GLY A 187 -11.11 0.78 -7.63
N LYS A 188 -12.06 0.02 -8.18
CA LYS A 188 -13.46 -0.01 -7.71
C LYS A 188 -13.70 -0.93 -6.50
N TYR A 189 -12.70 -1.69 -6.07
CA TYR A 189 -12.83 -2.70 -5.04
C TYR A 189 -12.24 -2.25 -3.70
N GLU A 190 -12.72 -2.89 -2.64
CA GLU A 190 -12.12 -2.89 -1.30
C GLU A 190 -11.47 -4.27 -1.14
N TYR A 191 -10.20 -4.35 -0.76
CA TYR A 191 -9.49 -5.63 -0.76
C TYR A 191 -8.25 -5.66 0.13
N TRP A 192 -7.93 -6.87 0.62
CA TRP A 192 -6.62 -7.19 1.18
C TRP A 192 -5.62 -7.44 0.06
N GLY A 193 -4.69 -6.50 -0.14
CA GLY A 193 -3.58 -6.64 -1.07
C GLY A 193 -2.49 -7.56 -0.52
N VAL A 194 -1.91 -8.38 -1.40
CA VAL A 194 -0.80 -9.30 -1.10
C VAL A 194 0.49 -8.73 -1.65
N PHE A 195 1.53 -8.68 -0.81
CA PHE A 195 2.82 -8.12 -1.18
C PHE A 195 3.85 -9.22 -1.30
N PHE A 196 4.41 -9.36 -2.49
CA PHE A 196 5.52 -10.26 -2.77
C PHE A 196 6.83 -9.49 -2.71
N ALA A 197 7.79 -10.00 -1.94
CA ALA A 197 9.14 -9.44 -1.91
C ALA A 197 9.84 -9.69 -3.24
N VAL A 198 10.59 -8.73 -3.73
CA VAL A 198 11.40 -8.86 -4.95
C VAL A 198 12.76 -8.22 -4.74
N GLU A 199 13.78 -8.72 -5.44
CA GLU A 199 15.12 -8.12 -5.37
C GLU A 199 15.17 -6.75 -6.05
N ASN A 200 14.41 -6.57 -7.13
CA ASN A 200 14.41 -5.34 -7.92
C ASN A 200 13.02 -5.06 -8.49
N ILE A 201 12.38 -4.02 -7.95
CA ILE A 201 11.03 -3.60 -8.33
C ILE A 201 10.95 -3.29 -9.83
N GLU A 202 11.89 -2.52 -10.38
CA GLU A 202 11.86 -2.12 -11.79
C GLU A 202 12.02 -3.30 -12.75
N LYS A 203 12.92 -4.23 -12.43
CA LYS A 203 13.12 -5.44 -13.22
C LYS A 203 11.87 -6.33 -13.19
N THR A 204 11.28 -6.54 -12.01
CA THR A 204 10.07 -7.36 -11.88
C THR A 204 8.86 -6.68 -12.52
N LYS A 205 8.69 -5.37 -12.34
CA LYS A 205 7.68 -4.56 -13.03
C LYS A 205 7.80 -4.73 -14.55
N LYS A 206 9.00 -4.62 -15.10
CA LYS A 206 9.22 -4.85 -16.53
C LYS A 206 8.83 -6.27 -16.95
N LYS A 207 9.26 -7.30 -16.22
CA LYS A 207 8.86 -8.70 -16.48
C LYS A 207 7.33 -8.83 -16.53
N VAL A 208 6.62 -8.24 -15.58
CA VAL A 208 5.14 -8.28 -15.51
C VAL A 208 4.52 -7.65 -16.75
N LEU A 209 4.97 -6.45 -17.14
CA LEU A 209 4.46 -5.75 -18.32
C LEU A 209 4.75 -6.49 -19.63
N ASP A 210 5.95 -7.07 -19.76
CA ASP A 210 6.35 -7.84 -20.94
C ASP A 210 5.53 -9.14 -21.10
N ASN A 211 4.91 -9.64 -20.02
CA ASN A 211 4.13 -10.88 -19.99
C ASN A 211 2.61 -10.64 -19.87
N GLY A 212 2.13 -9.45 -20.27
CA GLY A 212 0.69 -9.15 -20.37
C GLY A 212 0.02 -8.71 -19.06
N GLY A 213 0.80 -8.48 -17.99
CA GLY A 213 0.32 -7.81 -16.80
C GLY A 213 0.24 -6.28 -16.97
N HIS A 214 -0.37 -5.61 -16.00
CA HIS A 214 -0.63 -4.16 -16.07
C HIS A 214 -0.10 -3.44 -14.84
N LEU A 215 0.37 -2.20 -15.05
CA LEU A 215 0.69 -1.28 -13.96
C LEU A 215 -0.60 -0.62 -13.46
N LEU A 216 -0.87 -0.74 -12.16
CA LEU A 216 -2.02 -0.11 -11.52
C LEU A 216 -1.63 1.16 -10.77
N TYR A 217 -0.55 1.07 -9.98
CA TYR A 217 -0.09 2.17 -9.16
C TYR A 217 1.41 2.03 -8.85
N GLU A 218 2.11 3.16 -8.87
CA GLU A 218 3.53 3.23 -8.53
C GLU A 218 3.70 4.14 -7.31
N GLY A 219 3.95 3.52 -6.17
CA GLY A 219 4.23 4.19 -4.91
C GLY A 219 5.73 4.27 -4.63
N PHE A 220 6.09 5.03 -3.60
CA PHE A 220 7.49 5.16 -3.19
C PHE A 220 8.09 3.87 -2.61
N HIS A 221 7.26 3.02 -1.97
CA HIS A 221 7.71 1.81 -1.27
C HIS A 221 7.24 0.50 -1.92
N PHE A 222 6.27 0.55 -2.83
CA PHE A 222 5.74 -0.63 -3.51
C PHE A 222 5.20 -0.26 -4.88
N THR A 223 5.05 -1.26 -5.74
CA THR A 223 4.35 -1.14 -7.03
C THR A 223 3.17 -2.10 -7.03
N ALA A 224 1.98 -1.61 -7.36
CA ALA A 224 0.79 -2.42 -7.55
C ALA A 224 0.62 -2.77 -9.02
N LEU A 225 0.38 -4.05 -9.28
CA LEU A 225 0.31 -4.66 -10.60
C LEU A 225 -0.93 -5.54 -10.69
N SER A 226 -1.33 -5.89 -11.90
CA SER A 226 -2.25 -6.99 -12.14
C SER A 226 -1.64 -8.04 -13.07
N ASP A 227 -2.09 -9.28 -12.95
CA ASP A 227 -1.89 -10.26 -14.02
C ASP A 227 -2.81 -9.97 -15.23
N SER A 228 -2.72 -10.83 -16.24
CA SER A 228 -3.50 -10.74 -17.48
C SER A 228 -5.00 -10.96 -17.28
N PHE A 229 -5.43 -11.53 -16.15
CA PHE A 229 -6.83 -11.77 -15.80
C PHE A 229 -7.36 -10.77 -14.76
N GLY A 230 -6.52 -9.80 -14.35
CA GLY A 230 -6.90 -8.71 -13.47
C GLY A 230 -6.70 -8.99 -11.98
N ALA A 231 -6.00 -10.06 -11.59
CA ALA A 231 -5.69 -10.28 -10.18
C ALA A 231 -4.65 -9.28 -9.69
N PHE A 232 -5.01 -8.49 -8.68
CA PHE A 232 -4.13 -7.45 -8.14
C PHE A 232 -3.13 -8.05 -7.16
N PHE A 233 -1.87 -7.66 -7.30
CA PHE A 233 -0.81 -7.95 -6.33
C PHE A 233 0.16 -6.78 -6.24
N GLN A 234 0.92 -6.73 -5.15
CA GLN A 234 1.93 -5.71 -4.91
C GLN A 234 3.30 -6.34 -4.89
N ILE A 235 4.30 -5.62 -5.39
CA ILE A 235 5.72 -5.96 -5.22
C ILE A 235 6.42 -4.93 -4.36
N VAL A 236 7.28 -5.41 -3.47
CA VAL A 236 8.07 -4.60 -2.54
C VAL A 236 9.52 -5.07 -2.57
N ALA A 237 10.47 -4.16 -2.44
CA ALA A 237 11.88 -4.54 -2.37
C ALA A 237 12.14 -5.35 -1.10
N ILE A 238 12.88 -6.46 -1.21
CA ILE A 238 13.29 -7.22 -0.05
C ILE A 238 14.19 -6.38 0.86
N THR A 239 13.69 -6.01 2.03
CA THR A 239 14.49 -5.36 3.06
C THR A 239 15.02 -6.41 4.02
N SER A 240 16.34 -6.49 4.19
CA SER A 240 17.02 -7.49 5.04
C SER A 240 16.70 -7.38 6.55
N LYS A 241 15.81 -6.48 6.97
CA LYS A 241 15.23 -6.41 8.31
C LYS A 241 13.75 -5.99 8.26
N SER A 242 12.96 -6.71 9.06
CA SER A 242 11.53 -6.60 9.40
C SER A 242 10.85 -5.22 9.23
N SER A 243 9.60 -5.27 8.74
CA SER A 243 8.61 -4.19 8.57
C SER A 243 8.96 -3.09 7.55
N PRO A 244 8.00 -2.66 6.69
CA PRO A 244 8.18 -1.51 5.80
C PRO A 244 8.15 -0.16 6.54
N VAL A 245 8.47 -0.13 7.85
CA VAL A 245 8.71 1.11 8.58
C VAL A 245 10.16 1.53 8.34
N ALA A 246 10.45 1.91 7.11
CA ALA A 246 11.64 2.68 6.82
C ALA A 246 11.40 4.11 7.31
N LYS A 247 12.11 4.52 8.38
CA LYS A 247 12.47 5.92 8.55
C LYS A 247 13.15 6.38 7.25
N SER A 248 12.39 7.12 6.43
CA SER A 248 12.86 7.72 5.20
C SER A 248 14.12 8.56 5.45
N LYS A 249 15.25 8.06 4.96
CA LYS A 249 16.40 8.88 4.55
C LYS A 249 17.04 8.27 3.31
N THR A 250 16.34 8.30 2.18
CA THR A 250 17.01 8.37 0.88
C THR A 250 17.63 9.75 0.77
N THR A 251 18.90 9.88 1.16
CA THR A 251 19.69 11.07 0.81
C THR A 251 20.11 10.95 -0.65
N LEU A 252 19.20 11.31 -1.56
CA LEU A 252 19.62 11.81 -2.87
C LEU A 252 20.53 12.99 -2.58
N PHE A 253 21.81 12.89 -2.94
CA PHE A 253 22.78 13.98 -2.78
C PHE A 253 22.14 15.26 -3.34
N PRO A 254 21.80 16.25 -2.49
CA PRO A 254 20.85 17.28 -2.86
C PRO A 254 21.58 18.38 -3.63
N TRP A 255 22.19 18.03 -4.77
CA TRP A 255 23.04 18.91 -5.56
C TRP A 255 22.32 20.21 -5.94
N LYS A 256 20.98 20.15 -6.13
CA LYS A 256 20.13 21.33 -6.36
C LYS A 256 19.99 22.22 -5.11
N ALA A 257 19.96 21.63 -3.92
CA ALA A 257 19.95 22.39 -2.67
C ALA A 257 21.33 22.99 -2.37
N ILE A 258 22.40 22.24 -2.65
CA ILE A 258 23.78 22.70 -2.49
C ILE A 258 24.07 23.86 -3.46
N SER A 259 23.64 23.75 -4.73
CA SER A 259 23.78 24.85 -5.70
C SER A 259 22.93 26.06 -5.31
N GLY A 260 21.71 25.85 -4.80
CA GLY A 260 20.87 26.91 -4.24
C GLY A 260 21.55 27.64 -3.06
N ILE A 261 22.14 26.90 -2.13
CA ILE A 261 22.88 27.47 -0.99
C ILE A 261 24.10 28.26 -1.47
N PHE A 262 24.86 27.76 -2.45
CA PHE A 262 26.01 28.49 -3.00
C PHE A 262 25.59 29.78 -3.72
N LEU A 263 24.48 29.75 -4.46
CA LEU A 263 23.87 30.94 -5.07
C LEU A 263 23.43 31.97 -4.03
N ILE A 264 22.85 31.53 -2.92
CA ILE A 264 22.44 32.40 -1.80
C ILE A 264 23.68 32.99 -1.10
N LEU A 265 24.72 32.19 -0.84
CA LEU A 265 25.95 32.67 -0.22
C LEU A 265 26.69 33.67 -1.12
N ALA A 266 26.77 33.38 -2.43
CA ALA A 266 27.35 34.30 -3.41
C ALA A 266 26.55 35.59 -3.52
N SER A 267 25.21 35.54 -3.46
CA SER A 267 24.38 36.75 -3.51
C SER A 267 24.56 37.65 -2.29
N ILE A 268 24.80 37.08 -1.11
CA ILE A 268 25.11 37.83 0.11
C ILE A 268 26.52 38.45 0.02
N LEU A 269 27.53 37.66 -0.38
CA LEU A 269 28.92 38.12 -0.45
C LEU A 269 29.16 39.18 -1.53
N LEU A 270 28.45 39.08 -2.66
CA LEU A 270 28.58 39.99 -3.80
C LEU A 270 27.52 41.10 -3.79
N GLU A 271 26.72 41.19 -2.72
CA GLU A 271 25.66 42.18 -2.54
C GLU A 271 24.64 42.20 -3.71
N TRP A 272 24.33 41.04 -4.29
CA TRP A 272 23.39 40.89 -5.40
C TRP A 272 21.93 40.86 -4.92
N TYR A 273 21.46 41.98 -4.39
CA TYR A 273 20.11 42.13 -3.86
C TYR A 273 19.00 41.81 -4.88
N TRP A 274 19.28 41.98 -6.18
CA TRP A 274 18.34 41.67 -7.26
C TRP A 274 17.97 40.17 -7.34
N VAL A 275 18.86 39.26 -6.91
CA VAL A 275 18.61 37.81 -6.90
C VAL A 275 17.46 37.47 -5.93
N TRP A 276 17.39 38.17 -4.80
CA TRP A 276 16.30 38.02 -3.84
C TRP A 276 14.95 38.43 -4.42
N SER A 277 14.93 39.43 -5.31
CA SER A 277 13.69 39.80 -5.99
C SER A 277 13.16 38.68 -6.88
N LEU A 278 14.04 38.00 -7.62
CA LEU A 278 13.65 36.85 -8.45
C LEU A 278 13.07 35.71 -7.61
N PHE A 279 13.65 35.43 -6.44
CA PHE A 279 13.10 34.46 -5.50
C PHE A 279 11.73 34.87 -4.94
N PHE A 280 11.56 36.12 -4.51
CA PHE A 280 10.27 36.60 -4.00
C PHE A 280 9.17 36.56 -5.06
N VAL A 281 9.47 36.94 -6.31
CA VAL A 281 8.50 36.86 -7.41
C VAL A 281 8.12 35.40 -7.69
N LEU A 282 9.10 34.50 -7.75
CA LEU A 282 8.86 33.07 -7.97
C LEU A 282 8.01 32.48 -6.83
N TRP A 283 8.27 32.91 -5.59
CA TRP A 283 7.53 32.48 -4.42
C TRP A 283 6.07 32.98 -4.46
N ILE A 284 5.83 34.25 -4.78
CA ILE A 284 4.48 34.81 -4.95
C ILE A 284 3.69 34.02 -6.00
N VAL A 285 4.31 33.71 -7.14
CA VAL A 285 3.66 32.91 -8.20
C VAL A 285 3.26 31.52 -7.69
N PHE A 286 4.12 30.89 -6.89
CA PHE A 286 3.82 29.59 -6.31
C PHE A 286 2.68 29.65 -5.28
N ASP A 287 2.70 30.64 -4.38
CA ASP A 287 1.67 30.82 -3.35
C ASP A 287 0.29 31.13 -3.94
N ILE A 288 0.24 31.89 -5.03
CA ILE A 288 -1.01 32.16 -5.76
C ILE A 288 -1.56 30.87 -6.41
N ARG A 289 -0.69 30.06 -7.01
CA ARG A 289 -1.09 28.78 -7.62
C ARG A 289 -1.54 27.74 -6.60
N SER A 290 -0.88 27.69 -5.45
CA SER A 290 -1.19 26.73 -4.39
C SER A 290 -2.40 27.15 -3.53
N GLY A 291 -2.73 28.44 -3.52
CA GLY A 291 -3.76 29.02 -2.64
C GLY A 291 -3.37 29.02 -1.16
N LYS A 292 -2.08 28.81 -0.85
CA LYS A 292 -1.52 28.78 0.50
C LYS A 292 -0.27 29.66 0.55
N THR A 293 -0.08 30.39 1.65
CA THR A 293 1.13 31.16 1.92
C THR A 293 1.63 30.86 3.33
N HIS A 294 2.90 31.15 3.61
CA HIS A 294 3.54 30.85 4.89
C HIS A 294 4.20 32.12 5.46
N LEU A 295 4.03 32.33 6.77
CA LEU A 295 4.79 33.35 7.51
C LEU A 295 5.44 32.74 8.77
N PHE A 296 4.61 32.27 9.70
CA PHE A 296 5.01 31.41 10.83
C PHE A 296 4.24 30.09 10.81
N GLU A 297 2.98 30.14 10.37
CA GLU A 297 2.11 29.00 10.10
C GLU A 297 1.53 29.10 8.68
N THR A 298 0.83 28.05 8.25
CA THR A 298 0.26 27.99 6.89
C THR A 298 -1.06 28.75 6.85
N VAL A 299 -1.17 29.72 5.97
CA VAL A 299 -2.36 30.56 5.78
C VAL A 299 -3.00 30.19 4.45
N SER A 300 -4.25 29.73 4.50
CA SER A 300 -5.02 29.32 3.33
C SER A 300 -5.90 30.47 2.84
N LYS A 301 -5.89 30.73 1.52
CA LYS A 301 -6.74 31.74 0.87
C LYS A 301 -8.23 31.50 1.14
N LYS A 302 -8.64 30.24 1.29
CA LYS A 302 -10.04 29.85 1.49
C LYS A 302 -10.52 30.19 2.91
N ASP A 303 -9.65 30.02 3.90
CA ASP A 303 -10.03 30.08 5.31
C ASP A 303 -9.84 31.49 5.89
N THR A 304 -8.78 32.20 5.47
CA THR A 304 -8.42 33.54 5.99
C THR A 304 -7.96 34.49 4.87
N PRO A 305 -8.86 34.92 3.97
CA PRO A 305 -8.50 35.62 2.74
C PRO A 305 -7.79 36.98 2.95
N ILE A 306 -8.18 37.74 3.98
CA ILE A 306 -7.58 39.06 4.26
C ILE A 306 -6.11 38.91 4.68
N VAL A 307 -5.83 37.96 5.56
CA VAL A 307 -4.46 37.69 6.05
C VAL A 307 -3.60 37.15 4.90
N TYR A 308 -4.15 36.22 4.12
CA TYR A 308 -3.49 35.69 2.93
C TYR A 308 -3.05 36.81 1.96
N TRP A 309 -3.95 37.71 1.56
CA TRP A 309 -3.61 38.79 0.63
C TRP A 309 -2.66 39.83 1.23
N SER A 310 -2.74 40.07 2.54
CA SER A 310 -1.83 40.99 3.24
C SER A 310 -0.38 40.47 3.20
N ILE A 311 -0.19 39.16 3.36
CA ILE A 311 1.13 38.51 3.26
C ILE A 311 1.66 38.60 1.82
N ILE A 312 0.81 38.34 0.81
CA ILE A 312 1.20 38.47 -0.61
C ILE A 312 1.64 39.90 -0.94
N LEU A 313 0.90 40.91 -0.47
CA LEU A 313 1.25 42.32 -0.66
C LEU A 313 2.57 42.71 0.02
N LEU A 314 2.83 42.17 1.21
CA LEU A 314 4.10 42.36 1.92
C LEU A 314 5.27 41.82 1.10
N TRP A 315 5.19 40.58 0.60
CA TRP A 315 6.23 39.99 -0.24
C TRP A 315 6.45 40.77 -1.54
N ALA A 316 5.38 41.25 -2.16
CA ALA A 316 5.47 42.11 -3.34
C ALA A 316 6.20 43.43 -3.05
N GLY A 317 5.92 44.06 -1.90
CA GLY A 317 6.60 45.27 -1.45
C GLY A 317 8.10 45.04 -1.20
N LEU A 318 8.46 43.94 -0.54
CA LEU A 318 9.87 43.56 -0.31
C LEU A 318 10.60 43.29 -1.62
N SER A 319 9.95 42.62 -2.59
CA SER A 319 10.50 42.40 -3.93
C SER A 319 10.82 43.71 -4.65
N LEU A 320 9.93 44.71 -4.59
CA LEU A 320 10.14 46.03 -5.19
C LEU A 320 11.30 46.78 -4.53
N ILE A 321 11.40 46.74 -3.20
CA ILE A 321 12.51 47.36 -2.45
C ILE A 321 13.85 46.72 -2.84
N ALA A 322 13.89 45.38 -2.94
CA ALA A 322 15.10 44.65 -3.31
C ALA A 322 15.59 44.96 -4.74
N ILE A 323 14.69 45.31 -5.66
CA ILE A 323 15.04 45.80 -7.01
C ILE A 323 15.58 47.23 -6.95
N TYR A 324 14.95 48.09 -6.16
CA TYR A 324 15.26 49.52 -6.14
C TYR A 324 16.55 49.86 -5.40
N TYR A 325 16.89 49.10 -4.36
CA TYR A 325 18.07 49.34 -3.52
C TYR A 325 19.42 49.33 -4.29
N PRO A 326 19.70 48.37 -5.20
CA PRO A 326 20.95 48.38 -5.98
C PRO A 326 21.04 49.48 -7.06
N LEU A 327 19.95 50.18 -7.38
CA LEU A 327 19.95 51.28 -8.37
C LEU A 327 20.37 52.63 -7.78
N LYS A 328 20.49 52.73 -6.44
CA LYS A 328 20.80 53.97 -5.72
C LYS A 328 22.25 54.08 -5.24
N ARG A 329 23.07 53.04 -5.42
CA ARG A 329 24.49 53.01 -5.02
C ARG A 329 25.41 53.32 -6.18
#